data_AF-A0A2H4ZGG2-F1
#
_entry.id   AF-A0A2H4ZGG2-F1
#
_cell.length_a   1.000
_cell.length_b   1.000
_cell.length_c   1.000
_cell.angle_alpha   90.00
_cell.angle_beta   90.00
_cell.angle_gamma   90.00
#
_symmetry.space_group_name_H-M   'P 1'
#
loop_
_entity.id
_entity.type
_entity.pdbx_description
1 polymer ?
#
loop_
_entity_poly.entity_id
_entity_poly.type
_entity_poly.pdbx_seq_one_letter_code
_entity_poly.pdbx_strand_id
1 'polypeptide(L)'
;MENEDKIEWLSEIGTAIYGDHWKSALATHLGVNDRSVRQWANGERTIPDSVIRGLLSLAHDRAAAMMRRADRAALDMSGHPGYERVIYQPGLRLDEIRRDLYTENRAWFDIDGKLYALNENGTTIDVHGNEKLWSGVSILPDGVTVDNLIQARDKYTDENGDYD
;
A
#
# COMPACT_ATOMS: atom_id res chain seq x y z
N MET A 1 13.52 -23.46 -0.25
CA MET A 1 12.29 -22.90 -0.82
C MET A 1 11.90 -23.81 -1.94
N GLU A 2 10.74 -24.42 -1.80
CA GLU A 2 10.27 -25.40 -2.78
C GLU A 2 9.92 -24.68 -4.08
N ASN A 3 9.95 -25.41 -5.19
CA ASN A 3 9.64 -24.79 -6.48
C ASN A 3 8.17 -24.34 -6.57
N GLU A 4 7.28 -24.97 -5.82
CA GLU A 4 5.86 -24.58 -5.72
C GLU A 4 5.70 -23.19 -5.12
N ASP A 5 6.37 -22.90 -4.00
CA ASP A 5 6.40 -21.55 -3.38
C ASP A 5 6.86 -20.49 -4.39
N LYS A 6 7.88 -20.83 -5.19
CA LYS A 6 8.42 -19.91 -6.20
C LYS A 6 7.45 -19.65 -7.34
N ILE A 7 6.66 -20.64 -7.75
CA ILE A 7 5.65 -20.49 -8.80
C ILE A 7 4.52 -19.58 -8.32
N GLU A 8 4.09 -19.77 -7.08
CA GLU A 8 3.11 -18.92 -6.42
C GLU A 8 3.60 -17.47 -6.37
N TRP A 9 4.78 -17.22 -5.80
CA TRP A 9 5.34 -15.87 -5.71
C TRP A 9 5.60 -15.22 -7.07
N LEU A 10 6.06 -16.00 -8.05
CA LEU A 10 6.25 -15.51 -9.42
C LEU A 10 4.94 -15.02 -10.02
N SER A 11 3.85 -15.77 -9.80
CA SER A 11 2.52 -15.46 -10.35
C SER A 11 1.86 -14.30 -9.61
N GLU A 12 1.92 -14.31 -8.28
CA GLU A 12 1.35 -13.26 -7.43
C GLU A 12 2.02 -11.91 -7.69
N ILE A 13 3.34 -11.84 -7.50
CA ILE A 13 4.09 -10.59 -7.66
C ILE A 13 4.10 -10.13 -9.13
N GLY A 14 4.21 -11.07 -10.07
CA GLY A 14 4.11 -10.76 -11.50
C GLY A 14 2.78 -10.08 -11.83
N THR A 15 1.67 -10.65 -11.36
CA THR A 15 0.32 -10.11 -11.57
C THR A 15 0.15 -8.76 -10.86
N ALA A 16 0.67 -8.61 -9.64
CA ALA A 16 0.61 -7.33 -8.92
C ALA A 16 1.33 -6.19 -9.67
N ILE A 17 2.45 -6.49 -10.34
CA ILE A 17 3.23 -5.46 -11.07
C ILE A 17 2.65 -5.15 -12.46
N TYR A 18 2.15 -6.17 -13.16
CA TYR A 18 1.86 -6.08 -14.60
C TYR A 18 0.42 -6.48 -15.00
N GLY A 19 -0.42 -6.89 -14.05
CA GLY A 19 -1.76 -7.40 -14.30
C GLY A 19 -1.76 -8.72 -15.08
N ASP A 20 -2.84 -8.97 -15.82
CA ASP A 20 -3.09 -10.24 -16.54
C ASP A 20 -2.00 -10.63 -17.54
N HIS A 21 -1.23 -9.67 -18.05
CA HIS A 21 -0.19 -9.87 -19.06
C HIS A 21 1.23 -9.97 -18.46
N TRP A 22 1.34 -10.35 -17.19
CA TRP A 22 2.60 -10.34 -16.46
C TRP A 22 3.71 -11.19 -17.06
N LYS A 23 3.41 -12.35 -17.67
CA LYS A 23 4.44 -13.28 -18.17
C LYS A 23 5.31 -12.62 -19.25
N SER A 24 4.70 -11.96 -20.22
CA SER A 24 5.41 -11.28 -21.31
C SER A 24 6.12 -10.01 -20.84
N ALA A 25 5.50 -9.26 -19.93
CA ALA A 25 6.10 -8.07 -19.36
C ALA A 25 7.33 -8.41 -18.50
N LEU A 26 7.24 -9.47 -17.69
CA LEU A 26 8.33 -9.97 -16.87
C LEU A 26 9.46 -10.55 -17.72
N ALA A 27 9.15 -11.28 -18.80
CA ALA A 27 10.17 -11.78 -19.73
C ALA A 27 11.00 -10.64 -20.32
N THR A 28 10.32 -9.58 -20.77
CA THR A 28 10.95 -8.35 -21.28
C THR A 28 11.84 -7.70 -20.22
N HIS A 29 11.34 -7.58 -18.98
CA HIS A 29 12.09 -6.97 -17.89
C HIS A 29 13.34 -7.78 -17.48
N LEU A 30 13.21 -9.10 -17.39
CA LEU A 30 14.31 -10.00 -17.02
C LEU A 30 15.31 -10.22 -18.17
N GLY A 31 15.00 -9.77 -19.39
CA GLY A 31 15.83 -10.02 -20.57
C GLY A 31 15.88 -11.49 -20.97
N VAL A 32 14.83 -12.26 -20.67
CA VAL A 32 14.73 -13.70 -20.99
C VAL A 32 13.64 -13.94 -22.03
N ASN A 33 13.69 -15.11 -22.68
CA ASN A 33 12.62 -15.52 -23.58
C ASN A 33 11.31 -15.74 -22.80
N ASP A 34 10.18 -15.27 -23.34
CA ASP A 34 8.82 -15.48 -22.81
C ASP A 34 8.52 -16.96 -22.52
N ARG A 35 9.04 -17.88 -23.34
CA ARG A 35 8.93 -19.33 -23.11
C ARG A 35 9.52 -19.75 -21.77
N SER A 36 10.63 -19.15 -21.34
CA SER A 36 11.25 -19.47 -20.05
C SER A 36 10.32 -19.12 -18.90
N VAL A 37 9.67 -17.94 -18.95
CA VAL A 37 8.73 -17.50 -17.92
C VAL A 37 7.49 -18.38 -17.88
N ARG A 38 6.97 -18.81 -19.03
CA ARG A 38 5.85 -19.77 -19.09
C ARG A 38 6.22 -21.14 -18.50
N GLN A 39 7.40 -21.67 -18.86
CA GLN A 39 7.88 -22.94 -18.31
C GLN A 39 8.05 -22.89 -16.80
N TRP A 40 8.54 -21.76 -16.28
CA TRP A 40 8.60 -21.50 -14.84
C TRP A 40 7.21 -21.48 -14.22
N ALA A 41 6.28 -20.68 -14.76
CA ALA A 41 4.92 -20.55 -14.23
C ALA A 41 4.12 -21.86 -14.28
N ASN A 42 4.39 -22.74 -15.25
CA ASN A 42 3.75 -24.05 -15.37
C ASN A 42 4.44 -25.15 -14.54
N GLY A 43 5.55 -24.84 -13.87
CA GLY A 43 6.36 -25.84 -13.16
C GLY A 43 7.13 -26.83 -14.06
N GLU A 44 7.14 -26.61 -15.38
CA GLU A 44 7.90 -27.40 -16.35
C GLU A 44 9.42 -27.24 -16.18
N ARG A 45 9.85 -26.14 -15.54
CA ARG A 45 11.25 -25.85 -15.23
C ARG A 45 11.40 -25.24 -13.85
N THR A 46 12.41 -25.67 -13.11
CA THR A 46 12.77 -25.07 -11.82
C THR A 46 13.13 -23.60 -11.98
N ILE A 47 12.59 -22.78 -11.08
CA ILE A 47 12.84 -21.33 -11.03
C ILE A 47 14.15 -21.08 -10.28
N PRO A 48 15.15 -20.43 -10.91
CA PRO A 48 16.38 -20.03 -10.23
C PRO A 48 16.09 -19.02 -9.10
N ASP A 49 16.77 -19.16 -7.96
CA ASP A 49 16.62 -18.23 -6.82
C ASP A 49 16.91 -16.78 -7.20
N SER A 50 17.82 -16.55 -8.15
CA SER A 50 18.15 -15.23 -8.67
C SER A 50 16.97 -14.56 -9.37
N VAL A 51 16.08 -15.32 -10.00
CA VAL A 51 14.86 -14.79 -10.65
C VAL A 51 13.90 -14.28 -9.60
N ILE A 52 13.67 -15.05 -8.52
CA ILE A 52 12.83 -14.63 -7.40
C ILE A 52 13.40 -13.40 -6.70
N ARG A 53 14.71 -13.37 -6.44
CA ARG A 53 15.37 -12.19 -5.85
C ARG A 53 15.29 -10.96 -6.74
N GLY A 54 15.42 -11.14 -8.06
CA GLY A 54 15.25 -10.07 -9.05
C GLY A 54 13.82 -9.55 -9.07
N LEU A 55 12.83 -10.45 -9.02
CA LEU A 55 11.41 -10.10 -8.96
C LEU A 55 11.07 -9.27 -7.71
N LEU A 56 11.59 -9.63 -6.54
CA LEU A 56 11.42 -8.84 -5.31
C LEU A 56 12.03 -7.44 -5.44
N SER A 57 13.22 -7.35 -6.03
CA SER A 57 13.89 -6.05 -6.25
C SER A 57 13.09 -5.18 -7.21
N LEU A 58 12.53 -5.77 -8.27
CA LEU A 58 11.61 -5.09 -9.19
C LEU A 58 10.33 -4.62 -8.47
N ALA A 59 9.72 -5.46 -7.65
CA ALA A 59 8.51 -5.11 -6.91
C ALA A 59 8.75 -3.87 -6.03
N HIS A 60 9.85 -3.85 -5.28
CA HIS A 60 10.21 -2.70 -4.45
C HIS A 60 10.49 -1.44 -5.28
N ASP A 61 11.20 -1.54 -6.42
CA ASP A 61 11.42 -0.39 -7.30
C ASP A 61 10.10 0.19 -7.85
N ARG A 62 9.20 -0.68 -8.29
CA ARG A 62 7.88 -0.28 -8.83
C ARG A 62 6.99 0.34 -7.77
N ALA A 63 6.92 -0.26 -6.59
CA ALA A 63 6.21 0.29 -5.44
C ALA A 63 6.77 1.68 -5.08
N ALA A 64 8.09 1.82 -4.96
CA ALA A 64 8.73 3.09 -4.65
C ALA A 64 8.50 4.16 -5.74
N ALA A 65 8.51 3.77 -7.02
CA ALA A 65 8.19 4.68 -8.12
C ALA A 65 6.73 5.15 -8.09
N MET A 66 5.80 4.27 -7.73
CA MET A 66 4.39 4.60 -7.57
C MET A 66 4.18 5.55 -6.38
N MET A 67 4.75 5.23 -5.22
CA MET A 67 4.67 6.06 -4.02
C MET A 67 5.23 7.46 -4.26
N ARG A 68 6.40 7.60 -4.90
CA ARG A 68 6.96 8.92 -5.24
C ARG A 68 6.05 9.75 -6.13
N ARG A 69 5.32 9.12 -7.06
CA ARG A 69 4.36 9.82 -7.92
C ARG A 69 3.12 10.26 -7.15
N ALA A 70 2.60 9.39 -6.28
CA ALA A 70 1.49 9.74 -5.39
C ALA A 70 1.87 10.90 -4.46
N ASP A 71 3.04 10.84 -3.81
CA ASP A 71 3.58 11.90 -2.96
C ASP A 71 3.69 13.22 -3.73
N ARG A 72 4.19 13.17 -4.98
CA ARG A 72 4.28 14.36 -5.82
C ARG A 72 2.91 14.94 -6.15
N ALA A 73 1.96 14.09 -6.52
CA ALA A 73 0.60 14.52 -6.83
C ALA A 73 -0.07 15.16 -5.61
N ALA A 74 0.09 14.58 -4.41
CA ALA A 74 -0.43 15.15 -3.17
C ALA A 74 0.18 16.54 -2.88
N LEU A 75 1.50 16.69 -3.04
CA LEU A 75 2.16 18.00 -2.91
C LEU A 75 1.63 19.02 -3.91
N ASP A 76 1.46 18.65 -5.18
CA ASP A 76 0.92 19.55 -6.19
C ASP A 76 -0.54 19.92 -5.86
N MET A 77 -1.35 18.95 -5.39
CA MET A 77 -2.74 19.16 -4.95
C MET A 77 -2.84 20.08 -3.72
N SER A 78 -1.86 20.02 -2.80
CA SER A 78 -1.88 20.83 -1.57
C SER A 78 -1.89 22.33 -1.79
N GLY A 79 -1.45 22.80 -2.97
CA GLY A 79 -1.50 24.20 -3.37
C GLY A 79 -2.85 24.65 -3.93
N HIS A 80 -3.81 23.74 -4.15
CA HIS A 80 -5.09 24.06 -4.76
C HIS A 80 -6.16 24.47 -3.72
N PRO A 81 -7.03 25.46 -4.04
CA PRO A 81 -8.15 25.81 -3.19
C PRO A 81 -9.06 24.61 -2.91
N GLY A 82 -9.44 24.44 -1.64
CA GLY A 82 -10.31 23.34 -1.21
C GLY A 82 -9.60 22.01 -0.95
N TYR A 83 -8.27 21.96 -1.08
CA TYR A 83 -7.52 20.79 -0.63
C TYR A 83 -7.60 20.64 0.90
N GLU A 84 -8.11 19.51 1.36
CA GLU A 84 -8.11 19.12 2.77
C GLU A 84 -7.01 18.09 2.98
N ARG A 85 -6.03 18.44 3.82
CA ARG A 85 -4.88 17.59 4.09
C ARG A 85 -5.24 16.31 4.85
N VAL A 86 -6.25 16.40 5.73
CA VAL A 86 -6.72 15.30 6.57
C VAL A 86 -8.19 15.09 6.27
N ILE A 87 -8.55 13.90 5.81
CA ILE A 87 -9.91 13.53 5.45
C ILE A 87 -10.30 12.29 6.25
N TYR A 88 -11.39 12.38 7.02
CA TYR A 88 -11.95 11.21 7.69
C TYR A 88 -12.60 10.26 6.67
N GLN A 89 -12.32 8.97 6.79
CA GLN A 89 -12.75 7.92 5.87
C GLN A 89 -13.62 6.89 6.60
N PRO A 90 -14.88 7.23 6.94
CA PRO A 90 -15.76 6.31 7.63
C PRO A 90 -16.06 5.09 6.77
N GLY A 91 -16.04 3.90 7.38
CA GLY A 91 -16.36 2.65 6.70
C GLY A 91 -15.35 2.20 5.64
N LEU A 92 -14.16 2.80 5.58
CA LEU A 92 -13.11 2.38 4.65
C LEU A 92 -12.76 0.90 4.84
N ARG A 93 -12.85 0.14 3.75
CA ARG A 93 -12.39 -1.24 3.65
C ARG A 93 -11.57 -1.41 2.38
N LEU A 94 -10.28 -1.64 2.55
CA LEU A 94 -9.37 -2.05 1.50
C LEU A 94 -9.04 -3.53 1.64
N ASP A 95 -9.25 -4.26 0.55
CA ASP A 95 -9.09 -5.72 0.49
C ASP A 95 -7.65 -6.20 0.77
N GLU A 96 -6.66 -5.37 0.43
CA GLU A 96 -5.23 -5.69 0.56
C GLU A 96 -4.60 -5.22 1.89
N ILE A 97 -5.32 -4.45 2.70
CA ILE A 97 -4.84 -4.14 4.05
C ILE A 97 -5.05 -5.36 4.93
N ARG A 98 -4.08 -5.59 5.83
CA ARG A 98 -4.16 -6.57 6.91
C ARG A 98 -5.55 -6.56 7.56
N ARG A 99 -6.30 -7.64 7.39
CA ARG A 99 -7.69 -7.74 7.87
C ARG A 99 -7.83 -7.52 9.36
N ASP A 100 -6.81 -7.93 10.12
CA ASP A 100 -6.74 -7.71 11.56
C ASP A 100 -6.63 -6.23 11.95
N LEU A 101 -6.35 -5.34 10.99
CA LEU A 101 -6.34 -3.90 11.24
C LEU A 101 -7.73 -3.25 11.20
N TYR A 102 -8.74 -3.92 10.64
CA TYR A 102 -10.12 -3.43 10.61
C TYR A 102 -10.88 -3.87 11.85
N THR A 103 -10.75 -3.08 12.92
CA THR A 103 -11.52 -3.22 14.15
C THR A 103 -12.56 -2.10 14.22
N GLU A 104 -13.70 -2.34 14.86
CA GLU A 104 -14.72 -1.29 15.09
C GLU A 104 -14.17 -0.07 15.86
N ASN A 105 -13.08 -0.26 16.62
CA ASN A 105 -12.44 0.74 17.46
C ASN A 105 -11.40 1.62 16.72
N ARG A 106 -11.46 1.71 15.38
CA ARG A 106 -10.48 2.46 14.58
C ARG A 106 -11.12 3.40 13.59
N ALA A 107 -10.80 4.69 13.73
CA ALA A 107 -11.15 5.72 12.77
C ALA A 107 -10.03 5.83 11.72
N TRP A 108 -10.38 5.67 10.45
CA TRP A 108 -9.42 5.77 9.33
C TRP A 108 -9.42 7.16 8.72
N PHE A 109 -8.23 7.62 8.33
CA PHE A 109 -8.00 8.93 7.76
C PHE A 109 -7.11 8.80 6.53
N ASP A 110 -7.46 9.54 5.48
CA ASP A 110 -6.52 9.90 4.42
C ASP A 110 -5.76 11.15 4.85
N ILE A 111 -4.44 11.09 4.78
CA ILE A 111 -3.53 12.21 5.00
C ILE A 111 -2.58 12.29 3.82
N ASP A 112 -2.77 13.30 2.97
CA ASP A 112 -1.98 13.50 1.74
C ASP A 112 -1.94 12.23 0.84
N GLY A 113 -3.06 11.50 0.74
CA GLY A 113 -3.17 10.28 -0.06
C GLY A 113 -2.63 9.01 0.61
N LYS A 114 -2.26 9.09 1.90
CA LYS A 114 -1.79 7.95 2.71
C LYS A 114 -2.77 7.67 3.83
N LEU A 115 -2.95 6.39 4.13
CA LEU A 115 -3.92 5.97 5.12
C LEU A 115 -3.30 5.76 6.50
N TYR A 116 -4.00 6.28 7.50
CA TYR A 116 -3.64 6.18 8.90
C TYR A 116 -4.89 5.88 9.73
N ALA A 117 -4.75 5.11 10.80
CA ALA A 117 -5.83 4.87 11.73
C ALA A 117 -5.54 5.49 13.10
N LEU A 118 -6.55 6.09 13.72
CA LEU A 118 -6.56 6.49 15.12
C LEU A 118 -7.26 5.41 15.94
N ASN A 119 -6.56 4.88 16.94
CA ASN A 119 -7.10 3.99 17.94
C ASN A 119 -7.83 4.78 19.04
N GLU A 120 -8.78 4.15 19.73
CA GLU A 120 -9.49 4.74 20.88
C GLU A 120 -8.57 5.23 22.01
N ASN A 121 -7.43 4.55 22.20
CA ASN A 121 -6.44 4.94 23.21
C ASN A 121 -5.61 6.16 22.80
N GLY A 122 -5.88 6.75 21.62
CA GLY A 122 -5.20 7.93 21.09
C GLY A 122 -3.91 7.64 20.31
N THR A 123 -3.50 6.37 20.13
CA THR A 123 -2.34 6.04 19.28
C THR A 123 -2.75 5.99 17.81
N THR A 124 -1.78 6.25 16.92
CA THR A 124 -1.99 6.21 15.48
C THR A 124 -1.14 5.15 14.82
N ILE A 125 -1.68 4.44 13.83
CA ILE A 125 -0.98 3.43 13.04
C ILE A 125 -1.02 3.73 11.54
N ASP A 126 -0.04 3.22 10.79
CA ASP A 126 -0.10 3.12 9.34
C ASP A 126 -0.86 1.86 8.87
N VAL A 127 -0.98 1.68 7.55
CA VAL A 127 -1.60 0.50 6.92
C VAL A 127 -0.90 -0.83 7.20
N HIS A 128 0.32 -0.80 7.75
CA HIS A 128 1.07 -1.99 8.15
C HIS A 128 0.92 -2.30 9.65
N GLY A 129 0.26 -1.42 10.41
CA GLY A 129 0.07 -1.54 11.85
C GLY A 129 1.20 -0.95 12.68
N ASN A 130 2.09 -0.16 12.09
CA ASN A 130 3.19 0.47 12.82
C ASN A 130 2.69 1.73 13.53
N GLU A 131 2.93 1.84 14.84
CA GLU A 131 2.66 3.08 15.60
C GLU A 131 3.78 4.12 15.47
N LYS A 132 4.99 3.67 15.12
CA LYS A 132 6.19 4.49 15.00
C LYS A 132 7.02 4.05 13.80
N LEU A 133 7.74 5.00 13.22
CA LEU A 133 8.82 4.70 12.30
C LEU A 133 9.92 3.92 13.03
N TRP A 134 10.78 3.25 12.27
CA TRP A 134 11.92 2.51 12.83
C TRP A 134 12.85 3.39 13.70
N SER A 135 12.86 4.69 13.48
CA SER A 135 13.60 5.69 14.27
C SER A 135 12.96 6.03 15.62
N GLY A 136 11.76 5.52 15.90
CA GLY A 136 10.97 5.84 17.09
C GLY A 136 10.14 7.13 16.98
N VAL A 137 10.16 7.78 15.81
CA VAL A 137 9.35 8.98 15.52
C VAL A 137 7.90 8.59 15.19
N SER A 138 6.95 9.51 15.43
CA SER A 138 5.55 9.36 15.02
C SER A 138 5.42 8.92 13.55
N ILE A 139 4.40 8.12 13.24
CA ILE A 139 4.06 7.78 11.85
C ILE A 139 3.29 8.90 11.14
N LEU A 140 2.73 9.86 11.88
CA LEU A 140 2.00 10.97 11.27
C LEU A 140 2.95 11.88 10.49
N PRO A 141 2.51 12.38 9.32
CA PRO A 141 3.29 13.35 8.56
C PRO A 141 3.58 14.64 9.35
N ASP A 142 4.65 15.33 8.99
CA ASP A 142 5.06 16.57 9.64
C ASP A 142 3.92 17.60 9.69
N GLY A 143 3.71 18.17 10.87
CA GLY A 143 2.67 19.17 11.13
C GLY A 143 1.26 18.60 11.27
N VAL A 144 1.07 17.28 11.25
CA VAL A 144 -0.22 16.63 11.54
C VAL A 144 -0.21 16.05 12.96
N THR A 145 -1.27 16.32 13.71
CA THR A 145 -1.46 15.85 15.09
C THR A 145 -2.74 15.03 15.21
N VAL A 146 -2.89 14.32 16.35
CA VAL A 146 -4.14 13.63 16.69
C VAL A 146 -5.32 14.59 16.75
N ASP A 147 -5.13 15.82 17.22
CA ASP A 147 -6.18 16.84 17.24
C ASP A 147 -6.67 17.18 15.84
N ASN A 148 -5.80 17.18 14.83
CA ASN A 148 -6.21 17.38 13.44
C ASN A 148 -7.11 16.23 12.95
N LEU A 149 -6.82 14.99 13.36
CA LEU A 149 -7.65 13.83 13.04
C LEU A 149 -9.03 13.94 13.69
N ILE A 150 -9.07 14.26 14.99
CA ILE A 150 -10.32 14.44 15.74
C ILE A 150 -11.17 15.54 15.11
N GLN A 151 -10.58 16.69 14.78
CA GLN A 151 -11.29 17.79 14.12
C GLN A 151 -11.84 17.38 12.74
N ALA A 152 -11.10 16.61 11.95
CA ALA A 152 -11.57 16.14 10.65
C ALA A 152 -12.76 15.17 10.78
N ARG A 153 -12.72 14.27 11.77
CA ARG A 153 -13.84 13.37 12.07
C ARG A 153 -15.05 14.14 12.55
N ASP A 154 -14.87 15.02 13.54
CA ASP A 154 -15.98 15.77 14.15
C ASP A 154 -16.64 16.67 13.10
N LYS A 155 -15.86 17.35 12.25
CA LYS A 155 -16.37 18.10 11.10
C LYS A 155 -17.21 17.23 10.18
N TYR A 156 -16.72 16.04 9.81
CA TYR A 156 -17.48 15.12 8.96
C TYR A 156 -18.80 14.72 9.61
N THR A 157 -18.78 14.36 10.89
CA THR A 157 -19.99 13.96 11.64
C THR A 157 -20.99 15.11 11.75
N ASP A 158 -20.52 16.33 12.00
CA ASP A 158 -21.38 17.53 12.04
C ASP A 158 -22.06 17.81 10.69
N GLU A 159 -21.34 17.56 9.58
CA GLU A 159 -21.85 17.80 8.23
C GLU A 159 -22.76 16.69 7.70
N ASN A 160 -22.54 15.43 8.10
CA ASN A 160 -23.18 14.26 7.48
C ASN A 160 -24.06 13.44 8.45
N GLY A 161 -24.01 13.74 9.75
CA GLY A 161 -24.64 12.94 10.80
C GLY A 161 -23.78 11.74 11.22
N ASP A 162 -24.12 11.16 12.38
CA ASP A 162 -23.44 9.97 12.89
C ASP A 162 -23.91 8.74 12.11
N TYR A 163 -22.96 8.04 11.48
CA TYR A 163 -23.20 6.74 10.85
C TYR A 163 -22.58 5.67 11.75
N ASP A 164 -23.36 5.22 12.74
CA ASP A 164 -23.10 4.00 13.52
C ASP A 164 -23.17 2.75 12.62
#